data_AF-A0A1V1NV70-F1
#
_entry.id   AF-A0A1V1NV70-F1
#
_cell.length_a   1.000
_cell.length_b   1.000
_cell.length_c   1.000
_cell.angle_alpha   90.00
_cell.angle_beta   90.00
_cell.angle_gamma   90.00
#
_symmetry.space_group_name_H-M   'P 1'
#
loop_
_entity.id
_entity.type
_entity.pdbx_description
1 polymer ?
#
loop_
_entity_poly.entity_id
_entity_poly.type
_entity_poly.pdbx_seq_one_letter_code
_entity_poly.pdbx_strand_id
1 'polypeptide(L)'
;MNTKHCSYCDSEEYRTIRIDYLYKHNDKYLLVPNTPVEICSTCGMSYYSASVLKQIEKQFFAIHSNNERADNYVNIPTKYFEPILELAA
;
A
#
# COMPACT_ATOMS: atom_id res chain seq x y z
N MET A 1 -25.89 -17.32 -1.99
CA MET A 1 -24.47 -16.97 -1.78
C MET A 1 -24.26 -15.63 -2.43
N ASN A 2 -23.76 -14.63 -1.71
CA ASN A 2 -23.49 -13.32 -2.30
C ASN A 2 -22.07 -13.38 -2.88
N THR A 3 -21.91 -13.53 -4.20
CA THR A 3 -20.59 -13.51 -4.84
C THR A 3 -20.04 -12.09 -4.83
N LYS A 4 -18.78 -11.96 -4.43
CA LYS A 4 -18.08 -10.67 -4.41
C LYS A 4 -17.66 -10.34 -5.84
N HIS A 5 -18.02 -9.15 -6.31
CA HIS A 5 -17.66 -8.65 -7.62
C HIS A 5 -16.68 -7.47 -7.52
N CYS A 6 -15.79 -7.36 -8.50
CA CYS A 6 -14.86 -6.25 -8.60
C CYS A 6 -15.63 -4.94 -8.80
N SER A 7 -15.43 -3.96 -7.91
CA SER A 7 -16.10 -2.65 -8.00
C SER A 7 -15.70 -1.82 -9.22
N TYR A 8 -14.71 -2.28 -10.01
CA TYR A 8 -14.24 -1.62 -11.22
C TYR A 8 -14.60 -2.36 -12.51
N CYS A 9 -14.42 -3.69 -12.57
CA CYS A 9 -14.63 -4.47 -13.79
C CYS A 9 -15.62 -5.64 -13.66
N ASP A 10 -16.29 -5.75 -12.51
CA ASP A 10 -17.33 -6.75 -12.21
C ASP A 10 -16.88 -8.23 -12.19
N SER A 11 -15.60 -8.52 -12.44
CA SER A 11 -15.05 -9.88 -12.32
C SER A 11 -15.16 -10.43 -10.89
N GLU A 12 -15.42 -11.73 -10.76
CA GLU A 12 -15.41 -12.49 -9.51
C GLU A 12 -14.04 -13.13 -9.22
N GLU A 13 -13.05 -12.97 -10.12
CA GLU A 13 -11.74 -13.58 -9.98
C GLU A 13 -10.80 -12.72 -9.12
N TYR A 14 -10.35 -13.29 -8.01
CA TYR A 14 -9.44 -12.66 -7.08
C TYR A 14 -8.26 -13.55 -6.72
N ARG A 15 -7.15 -12.91 -6.35
CA ARG A 15 -5.99 -13.56 -5.74
C ARG A 15 -5.53 -12.77 -4.52
N THR A 16 -5.05 -13.47 -3.51
CA THR A 16 -4.42 -12.85 -2.34
C THR A 16 -2.91 -12.88 -2.53
N ILE A 17 -2.29 -11.72 -2.42
CA ILE A 17 -0.83 -11.59 -2.42
C ILE A 17 -0.37 -10.82 -1.18
N ARG A 18 0.94 -10.77 -0.96
CA ARG A 18 1.56 -9.96 0.09
C ARG A 18 2.48 -8.93 -0.55
N ILE A 19 2.35 -7.68 -0.16
CA ILE A 19 3.10 -6.55 -0.71
C ILE A 19 3.62 -5.64 0.41
N ASP A 20 4.61 -4.84 0.09
CA ASP A 20 5.07 -3.79 1.00
C ASP A 20 4.15 -2.58 0.87
N TYR A 21 3.51 -2.18 1.98
CA TYR A 21 2.58 -1.08 2.02
C TYR A 21 3.23 0.15 2.65
N LEU A 22 3.31 1.25 1.90
CA LEU A 22 3.85 2.52 2.38
C LEU A 22 2.70 3.43 2.84
N TYR A 23 2.48 3.52 4.15
CA TYR A 23 1.54 4.47 4.74
C TYR A 23 2.20 5.85 4.89
N LYS A 24 1.53 6.91 4.44
CA LYS A 24 1.96 8.30 4.58
C LYS A 24 0.89 9.13 5.29
N HIS A 25 1.30 9.87 6.31
CA HIS A 25 0.46 10.88 6.96
C HIS A 25 1.34 12.03 7.49
N ASN A 26 0.99 13.28 7.17
CA ASN A 26 1.75 14.49 7.55
C ASN A 26 3.28 14.37 7.32
N ASP A 27 3.65 13.95 6.11
CA ASP A 27 5.05 13.75 5.66
C ASP A 27 5.90 12.77 6.46
N LYS A 28 5.27 12.00 7.35
CA LYS A 28 5.86 10.84 8.01
C LYS A 28 5.40 9.57 7.30
N TYR A 29 6.25 8.55 7.36
CA TYR A 29 6.07 7.30 6.64
C TYR A 29 6.19 6.11 7.60
N LEU A 30 5.36 5.11 7.38
CA LEU A 30 5.54 3.77 7.92
C LEU A 30 5.54 2.78 6.74
N LEU A 31 6.66 2.09 6.55
CA LEU A 31 6.75 0.96 5.64
C LEU A 31 6.28 -0.29 6.39
N VAL A 32 5.27 -0.96 5.86
CA VAL A 32 4.70 -2.19 6.42
C VAL A 32 4.92 -3.34 5.44
N PRO A 33 6.02 -4.09 5.59
CA PRO A 33 6.31 -5.19 4.70
C PRO A 33 5.26 -6.30 4.79
N ASN A 34 5.14 -7.09 3.72
CA ASN A 34 4.37 -8.34 3.73
C ASN A 34 2.87 -8.18 4.07
N THR A 35 2.29 -7.02 3.79
CA THR A 35 0.88 -6.67 4.03
C THR A 35 -0.02 -7.47 3.08
N PRO A 36 -1.03 -8.20 3.59
CA PRO A 36 -1.95 -8.95 2.74
C PRO A 36 -2.87 -7.99 1.97
N VAL A 37 -3.02 -8.27 0.67
CA VAL A 37 -3.92 -7.54 -0.22
C VAL A 37 -4.62 -8.54 -1.13
N GLU A 38 -5.90 -8.30 -1.38
CA GLU A 38 -6.66 -9.03 -2.38
C GLU A 38 -6.65 -8.23 -3.68
N ILE A 39 -6.34 -8.87 -4.79
CA ILE A 39 -6.23 -8.23 -6.10
C ILE A 39 -7.21 -8.90 -7.05
N CYS A 40 -8.00 -8.11 -7.77
CA CYS A 40 -8.78 -8.61 -8.88
C CYS A 40 -7.83 -9.16 -9.96
N SER A 41 -7.94 -10.44 -10.26
CA SER A 41 -7.08 -11.14 -11.22
C SER A 41 -7.23 -10.60 -12.65
N THR A 42 -8.37 -9.97 -12.96
CA THR A 42 -8.69 -9.45 -14.29
C THR A 42 -8.17 -8.04 -14.55
N CYS A 43 -8.34 -7.10 -13.61
CA CYS A 43 -7.99 -5.68 -13.81
C CYS A 43 -6.88 -5.15 -12.91
N GLY A 44 -6.44 -5.91 -11.91
CA GLY A 44 -5.38 -5.49 -10.99
C GLY A 44 -5.84 -4.57 -9.86
N MET A 45 -7.15 -4.29 -9.71
CA MET A 45 -7.66 -3.50 -8.59
C MET A 45 -7.33 -4.17 -7.25
N SER A 46 -6.74 -3.39 -6.33
CA SER A 46 -6.31 -3.82 -5.00
C SER A 46 -7.34 -3.49 -3.94
N TYR A 47 -7.66 -4.45 -3.08
CA TYR A 47 -8.60 -4.34 -1.97
C TYR A 47 -7.88 -4.66 -0.66
N TYR A 48 -7.81 -3.67 0.23
CA TYR A 48 -7.27 -3.86 1.57
C TYR A 48 -8.42 -4.04 2.57
N SER A 49 -8.24 -4.95 3.51
CA SER A 49 -9.17 -5.08 4.63
C SER A 49 -9.15 -3.82 5.48
N ALA A 50 -10.33 -3.32 5.84
CA ALA A 50 -10.48 -2.20 6.77
C ALA A 50 -9.81 -2.48 8.13
N SER A 51 -9.79 -3.73 8.60
CA SER A 51 -9.12 -4.09 9.85
C SER A 51 -7.60 -3.95 9.75
N VAL A 52 -7.02 -4.33 8.60
CA VAL A 52 -5.58 -4.23 8.33
C VAL A 52 -5.18 -2.75 8.26
N LEU A 53 -5.90 -1.93 7.52
CA LEU A 53 -5.59 -0.50 7.40
C LEU A 53 -5.69 0.23 8.74
N LYS A 54 -6.72 -0.06 9.56
CA LYS A 54 -6.86 0.52 10.90
C LYS A 54 -5.72 0.11 11.84
N GLN A 55 -5.23 -1.12 11.72
CA GLN A 55 -4.10 -1.58 12.52
C GLN A 55 -2.80 -0.87 12.12
N ILE A 56 -2.55 -0.73 10.82
CA ILE A 56 -1.39 0.00 10.28
C ILE A 56 -1.40 1.45 10.76
N GLU A 57 -2.55 2.11 10.67
CA GLU A 57 -2.71 3.50 11.14
C GLU A 57 -2.46 3.63 12.65
N LYS A 58 -3.01 2.70 13.46
CA LYS A 58 -2.75 2.67 14.90
C LYS A 58 -1.25 2.53 15.22
N GLN A 59 -0.55 1.63 14.53
CA GLN A 59 0.89 1.43 14.70
C GLN A 59 1.69 2.67 14.28
N PHE A 60 1.32 3.30 13.17
CA PHE A 60 1.93 4.55 12.72
C PHE A 60 1.88 5.63 13.82
N PHE A 61 0.71 5.85 14.42
CA PHE A 61 0.58 6.86 15.48
C PHE A 61 1.32 6.46 16.77
N ALA A 62 1.32 5.17 17.13
CA ALA A 62 2.04 4.68 18.30
C ALA A 62 3.56 4.88 18.16
N ILE A 63 4.12 4.52 17.00
CA ILE A 63 5.55 4.69 16.69
C ILE A 63 5.92 6.18 16.70
N HIS A 64 5.16 7.03 16.00
CA HIS A 64 5.48 8.45 15.92
C HIS A 64 5.17 9.27 17.18
N SER A 65 4.46 8.68 18.14
CA SER A 65 4.25 9.25 19.48
C SER A 65 5.18 8.64 20.54
N ASN A 66 6.18 7.83 20.14
CA ASN A 66 7.11 7.10 21.02
C ASN A 66 6.45 6.12 22.01
N ASN A 67 5.24 5.65 21.70
CA ASN A 67 4.53 4.64 22.49
C ASN A 67 4.85 3.20 22.06
N GLU A 68 5.47 3.03 20.90
CA GLU A 68 5.88 1.75 20.33
C GLU A 68 7.20 1.95 19.55
N ARG A 69 8.00 0.89 19.42
CA ARG A 69 9.22 0.92 18.61
C ARG A 69 8.97 0.19 17.29
N ALA A 70 9.41 0.77 16.19
CA ALA A 70 9.44 0.06 14.91
C ALA A 70 10.41 -1.12 14.99
N ASP A 71 10.10 -2.19 14.25
CA ASP A 71 10.97 -3.38 14.18
C ASP A 71 12.34 -3.03 13.58
N ASN A 72 12.35 -2.19 12.54
CA ASN A 72 13.54 -1.75 11.84
C ASN A 72 13.35 -0.34 11.26
N TYR A 73 14.45 0.35 10.99
CA TYR A 73 14.49 1.62 10.25
C TYR A 73 15.29 1.44 8.96
N VAL A 74 14.78 1.98 7.86
CA VAL A 74 15.44 1.93 6.55
C VAL A 74 15.82 3.34 6.09
N ASN A 75 16.93 3.46 5.37
CA ASN A 75 17.31 4.70 4.68
C ASN A 75 16.91 4.58 3.20
N ILE A 76 16.03 5.47 2.73
CA ILE A 76 15.50 5.43 1.37
C ILE A 76 16.04 6.64 0.59
N PRO A 77 16.97 6.44 -0.37
CA PRO A 77 17.37 7.51 -1.27
C PRO A 77 16.22 7.87 -2.21
N THR A 78 16.08 9.15 -2.53
CA THR A 78 15.08 9.64 -3.50
C THR A 78 15.78 10.30 -4.67
N LYS A 79 15.17 10.22 -5.85
CA LYS A 79 15.64 10.88 -7.06
C LYS A 79 14.43 11.31 -7.88
N TYR A 80 14.45 12.54 -8.41
CA TYR A 80 13.44 12.99 -9.34
C TYR A 80 13.62 12.29 -10.69
N PHE A 81 12.50 11.99 -11.35
CA PHE A 81 12.52 11.55 -12.74
C PHE A 81 12.68 12.78 -13.63
N GLU A 82 13.81 12.88 -14.31
CA GLU A 82 14.06 13.90 -15.34
C GLU A 82 13.73 13.26 -16.70
N PRO A 83 12.60 13.59 -17.34
CA PRO A 83 12.31 13.08 -18.67
C PRO A 83 13.42 13.52 -19.63
N ILE A 84 13.91 12.59 -20.45
CA ILE A 84 14.74 12.95 -21.59
C ILE A 84 13.85 13.79 -22.51
N LEU A 85 14.21 15.05 -22.72
CA LEU A 85 13.64 15.89 -23.78
C LEU A 85 14.03 15.28 -25.14
N GLU A 86 13.36 14.22 -25.56
CA GLU A 86 13.37 13.80 -26.96
C GLU A 86 12.56 14.83 -27.76
N LEU A 87 13.30 15.82 -28.26
CA LEU A 87 13.13 16.47 -29.55
C LEU A 87 11.67 16.74 -29.96
N ALA A 88 11.17 17.91 -29.55
CA ALA A 88 10.32 18.68 -30.43
C ALA A 88 11.13 19.00 -31.70
N ALA A 89 11.01 18.13 -32.71
CA ALA A 89 11.43 18.36 -34.08
C ALA A 89 10.20 18.24 -34.98
#